data_AF-A0A973EJD8-F1
#
_entry.id   AF-A0A973EJD8-F1
#
_cell.length_a   1.000
_cell.length_b   1.000
_cell.length_c   1.000
_cell.angle_alpha   90.00
_cell.angle_beta   90.00
_cell.angle_gamma   90.00
#
_symmetry.space_group_name_H-M   'P 1'
#
loop_
_entity.id
_entity.type
_entity.pdbx_description
1 polymer ?
#
loop_
_entity_poly.entity_id
_entity_poly.type
_entity_poly.pdbx_seq_one_letter_code
_entity_poly.pdbx_strand_id
1 'polypeptide(L)'
;MKKQLLFLIFISIILSSCTTLKTNTNKTMDIYGPGVIHLPVVVDLDVKETRVSGTATSFQSGSIEQVKQDAITDAIKKSNADILIEPKFETEIKGNQITATVTGFPANYKNFRQIKPEDVELLKVGVVQKAQVTEQPATVAKKANVAGAVIGTVLGVVLFVTILAIAI
;
A
#
# COMPACT_ATOMS: atom_id res chain seq x y z
N MET A 1 10.71 -31.76 36.38
CA MET A 1 9.38 -31.77 35.71
C MET A 1 8.65 -30.41 35.77
N LYS A 2 8.44 -29.77 36.93
CA LYS A 2 7.71 -28.47 37.02
C LYS A 2 8.39 -27.30 36.27
N LYS A 3 9.73 -27.24 36.23
CA LYS A 3 10.49 -26.18 35.51
C LYS A 3 10.42 -26.32 33.98
N GLN A 4 10.27 -27.53 33.47
CA GLN A 4 10.14 -27.78 32.02
C GLN A 4 8.73 -27.47 31.51
N LEU A 5 7.70 -27.70 32.34
CA LEU A 5 6.32 -27.29 32.04
C LEU A 5 6.18 -25.77 31.96
N LEU A 6 6.89 -25.04 32.82
CA LEU A 6 6.90 -23.57 32.86
C LEU A 6 7.59 -22.96 31.62
N PHE A 7 8.62 -23.63 31.10
CA PHE A 7 9.33 -23.20 29.88
C PHE A 7 8.49 -23.40 28.61
N LEU A 8 7.65 -24.44 28.58
CA LEU A 8 6.78 -24.76 27.44
C LEU A 8 5.59 -23.77 27.34
N ILE A 9 5.08 -23.30 28.48
CA ILE A 9 4.05 -22.25 28.55
C ILE A 9 4.62 -20.89 28.10
N PHE A 10 5.87 -20.58 28.46
CA PHE A 10 6.52 -19.32 28.06
C PHE A 10 6.73 -19.24 26.53
N ILE A 11 7.09 -20.36 25.89
CA ILE A 11 7.22 -20.46 24.43
C ILE A 11 5.88 -20.28 23.70
N SER A 12 4.77 -20.74 24.26
CA SER A 12 3.44 -20.59 23.65
C SER A 12 2.94 -19.13 23.60
N ILE A 13 3.46 -18.24 24.46
CA ILE A 13 3.06 -16.83 24.54
C ILE A 13 3.73 -15.98 23.45
N ILE A 14 4.91 -16.42 22.97
CA ILE A 14 5.71 -15.70 21.97
C ILE A 14 5.12 -15.85 20.54
N LEU A 15 4.27 -16.85 20.30
CA LEU A 15 3.65 -17.10 18.98
C LEU A 15 2.35 -16.30 18.73
N SER A 16 1.85 -15.53 19.70
CA SER A 16 0.55 -14.84 19.60
C SER A 16 0.61 -13.38 19.13
N SER A 17 1.78 -12.84 18.76
CA SER A 17 1.88 -11.47 18.23
C SER A 17 1.93 -11.44 16.70
N CYS A 18 0.81 -11.83 16.07
CA CYS A 18 0.55 -11.53 14.66
C CYS A 18 -0.35 -10.29 14.60
N THR A 19 0.25 -9.10 14.51
CA THR A 19 -0.47 -7.88 14.11
C THR A 19 -0.87 -7.98 12.65
N THR A 20 -2.17 -8.07 12.37
CA THR A 20 -2.70 -8.04 11.00
C THR A 20 -2.64 -6.61 10.46
N LEU A 21 -1.60 -6.28 9.70
CA LEU A 21 -1.54 -5.05 8.91
C LEU A 21 -2.47 -5.19 7.70
N LYS A 22 -3.66 -4.57 7.76
CA LYS A 22 -4.53 -4.44 6.58
C LYS A 22 -4.09 -3.23 5.76
N THR A 23 -3.37 -3.48 4.67
CA THR A 23 -3.09 -2.46 3.65
C THR A 23 -3.85 -2.85 2.39
N ASN A 24 -4.77 -2.00 1.94
CA ASN A 24 -5.41 -2.12 0.63
C ASN A 24 -5.39 -0.75 -0.03
N THR A 25 -4.37 -0.51 -0.85
CA THR A 25 -4.44 0.54 -1.84
C THR A 25 -3.55 0.16 -3.00
N ASN A 26 -4.14 -0.49 -4.00
CA ASN A 26 -3.86 -0.23 -5.41
C ASN A 26 -4.97 -0.79 -6.29
N LYS A 27 -5.39 0.03 -7.26
CA LYS A 27 -6.05 -0.45 -8.47
C LYS A 27 -4.94 -0.92 -9.41
N THR A 28 -4.83 -2.22 -9.65
CA THR A 28 -3.92 -2.80 -10.65
C THR A 28 -4.73 -3.60 -11.66
N MET A 29 -4.24 -3.66 -12.91
CA MET A 29 -4.69 -4.61 -13.92
C MET A 29 -3.49 -5.05 -14.75
N ASP A 30 -3.16 -6.33 -14.70
CA ASP A 30 -2.26 -6.98 -15.65
C ASP A 30 -3.07 -7.42 -16.88
N ILE A 31 -2.67 -6.98 -18.08
CA ILE A 31 -3.24 -7.48 -19.34
C ILE A 31 -2.31 -8.59 -19.86
N TYR A 32 -2.74 -9.85 -19.77
CA TYR A 32 -1.99 -10.97 -20.33
C TYR A 32 -2.90 -11.96 -21.08
N GLY A 33 -2.71 -12.04 -22.41
CA GLY A 33 -3.28 -13.04 -23.31
C GLY A 33 -3.69 -12.45 -24.69
N PRO A 34 -3.44 -13.14 -25.83
CA PRO A 34 -3.79 -12.68 -27.18
C PRO A 34 -5.30 -12.80 -27.47
N GLY A 35 -6.16 -12.20 -26.64
CA GLY A 35 -7.61 -12.35 -26.81
C GLY A 35 -8.55 -11.46 -25.99
N VAL A 36 -8.06 -10.64 -25.04
CA VAL A 36 -8.93 -9.74 -24.27
C VAL A 36 -8.53 -8.29 -24.52
N ILE A 37 -9.37 -7.58 -25.28
CA ILE A 37 -9.26 -6.13 -25.48
C ILE A 37 -10.11 -5.47 -24.41
N HIS A 38 -9.46 -4.76 -23.48
CA HIS A 38 -10.18 -3.97 -22.48
C HIS A 38 -10.66 -2.66 -23.11
N LEU A 39 -11.98 -2.46 -23.17
CA LEU A 39 -12.54 -1.18 -23.57
C LEU A 39 -12.31 -0.16 -22.45
N PRO A 40 -11.72 1.02 -22.75
CA PRO A 40 -11.52 2.04 -21.73
C PRO A 40 -12.88 2.60 -21.29
N VAL A 41 -12.98 2.87 -19.98
CA VAL A 41 -14.13 3.55 -19.38
C VAL A 41 -13.78 5.03 -19.26
N VAL A 42 -14.67 5.88 -19.76
CA VAL A 42 -14.60 7.33 -19.60
C VAL A 42 -15.50 7.71 -18.43
N VAL A 43 -15.04 8.67 -17.63
CA VAL A 43 -15.76 9.18 -16.47
C VAL A 43 -15.69 10.70 -16.46
N ASP A 44 -16.81 11.33 -16.14
CA ASP A 44 -16.90 12.77 -15.98
C ASP A 44 -16.49 13.11 -14.55
N LEU A 45 -15.80 14.24 -14.37
CA LEU A 45 -15.50 14.79 -13.05
C LEU A 45 -16.43 15.96 -12.76
N ASP A 46 -17.23 15.84 -11.70
CA ASP A 46 -18.00 16.95 -11.15
C ASP A 46 -17.11 17.73 -10.19
N VAL A 47 -16.44 18.76 -10.71
CA VAL A 47 -15.49 19.59 -9.97
C VAL A 47 -16.24 20.76 -9.34
N LYS A 48 -16.11 20.93 -8.03
CA LYS A 48 -16.64 22.13 -7.35
C LYS A 48 -15.68 23.30 -7.55
N GLU A 49 -16.22 24.47 -7.90
CA GLU A 49 -15.43 25.71 -8.07
C GLU A 49 -14.84 26.24 -6.76
N THR A 50 -15.38 25.82 -5.61
CA THR A 50 -14.88 26.24 -4.31
C THR A 50 -13.72 25.36 -3.86
N ARG A 51 -12.59 26.00 -3.54
CA ARG A 51 -11.43 25.30 -2.99
C ARG A 51 -11.71 24.81 -1.57
N VAL A 52 -11.15 23.65 -1.26
CA VAL A 52 -11.16 23.07 0.09
C VAL A 52 -9.74 22.91 0.59
N SER A 53 -9.60 22.93 1.92
CA SER A 53 -8.32 22.80 2.60
C SER A 53 -8.33 21.61 3.55
N GLY A 54 -7.21 20.89 3.60
CA GLY A 54 -6.95 19.84 4.56
C GLY A 54 -5.58 20.04 5.21
N THR A 55 -5.45 19.62 6.46
CA THR A 55 -4.21 19.77 7.23
C THR A 55 -3.91 18.48 7.96
N ALA A 56 -2.65 18.07 7.92
CA ALA A 56 -2.13 16.97 8.72
C ALA A 56 -0.85 17.38 9.41
N THR A 57 -0.68 16.89 10.64
CA THR A 57 0.49 17.15 11.47
C THR A 57 1.02 15.82 11.98
N SER A 58 2.32 15.63 11.85
CA SER A 58 3.03 14.49 12.42
C SER A 58 4.13 14.95 13.37
N PHE A 59 4.33 14.19 14.43
CA PHE A 59 5.40 14.36 15.41
C PHE A 59 6.24 13.09 15.36
N GLN A 60 7.57 13.23 15.24
CA GLN A 60 8.54 12.18 14.86
C GLN A 60 8.74 12.05 13.34
N SER A 61 9.82 11.35 12.95
CA SER A 61 10.38 11.18 11.59
C SER A 61 9.46 10.47 10.58
N GLY A 62 8.17 10.81 10.56
CA GLY A 62 7.27 10.45 9.49
C GLY A 62 7.74 11.08 8.17
N SER A 63 7.60 10.36 7.06
CA SER A 63 7.96 10.91 5.76
C SER A 63 7.09 12.13 5.43
N ILE A 64 7.69 13.17 4.87
CA ILE A 64 6.97 14.39 4.45
C ILE A 64 5.85 14.01 3.46
N GLU A 65 6.12 13.03 2.60
CA GLU A 65 5.18 12.49 1.63
C GLU A 65 3.94 11.90 2.30
N GLN A 66 4.10 11.15 3.38
CA GLN A 66 2.98 10.60 4.14
C GLN A 66 2.12 11.71 4.76
N VAL A 67 2.75 12.73 5.36
CA VAL A 67 2.01 13.88 5.93
C VAL A 67 1.24 14.63 4.86
N LYS A 68 1.79 14.76 3.64
CA LYS A 68 1.07 15.33 2.49
C LYS A 68 -0.13 14.46 2.07
N GLN A 69 0.00 13.14 2.03
CA GLN A 69 -1.12 12.23 1.73
C GLN A 69 -2.21 12.27 2.80
N ASP A 70 -1.82 12.40 4.06
CA ASP A 70 -2.76 12.56 5.18
C ASP A 70 -3.52 13.89 5.06
N ALA A 71 -2.85 14.97 4.64
CA ALA A 71 -3.50 16.27 4.39
C ALA A 71 -4.51 16.19 3.22
N ILE A 72 -4.19 15.45 2.15
CA ILE A 72 -5.14 15.17 1.06
C ILE A 72 -6.35 14.41 1.60
N THR A 73 -6.10 13.38 2.40
CA THR A 73 -7.15 12.55 2.99
C THR A 73 -8.09 13.39 3.86
N ASP A 74 -7.55 14.30 4.66
CA ASP A 74 -8.33 15.25 5.46
C ASP A 74 -9.19 16.18 4.59
N ALA A 75 -8.63 16.76 3.52
CA ALA A 75 -9.35 17.63 2.58
C ALA A 75 -10.51 16.90 1.88
N ILE A 76 -10.27 15.68 1.40
CA ILE A 76 -11.25 14.85 0.70
C ILE A 76 -12.38 14.43 1.65
N LYS A 77 -12.04 14.00 2.88
CA LYS A 77 -13.05 13.63 3.90
C LYS A 77 -13.94 14.81 4.28
N LYS A 78 -13.37 15.99 4.50
CA LYS A 78 -14.13 17.22 4.85
C LYS A 78 -15.09 17.67 3.76
N SER A 79 -14.72 17.43 2.50
CA SER A 79 -15.51 17.85 1.34
C SER A 79 -16.45 16.77 0.80
N ASN A 80 -16.41 15.57 1.38
CA ASN A 80 -17.06 14.35 0.90
C ASN A 80 -16.81 14.16 -0.61
N ALA A 81 -15.54 14.30 -0.99
CA ALA A 81 -15.08 14.19 -2.37
C ALA A 81 -14.51 12.79 -2.66
N ASP A 82 -14.36 12.45 -3.94
CA ASP A 82 -13.60 11.26 -4.34
C ASP A 82 -12.13 11.58 -4.61
N ILE A 83 -11.86 12.77 -5.17
CA ILE A 83 -10.52 13.23 -5.56
C ILE A 83 -10.36 14.74 -5.32
N LEU A 84 -9.11 15.15 -5.12
CA LEU A 84 -8.72 16.56 -5.05
C LEU A 84 -7.93 16.94 -6.31
N ILE A 85 -8.47 17.88 -7.09
CA ILE A 85 -7.88 18.39 -8.33
C ILE A 85 -6.97 19.58 -8.01
N GLU A 86 -5.81 19.61 -8.70
CA GLU A 86 -4.75 20.62 -8.51
C GLU A 86 -4.35 20.83 -7.05
N PRO A 87 -3.90 19.78 -6.33
CA PRO A 87 -3.49 19.93 -4.94
C PRO A 87 -2.23 20.80 -4.84
N LYS A 88 -2.33 21.92 -4.11
CA LYS A 88 -1.22 22.78 -3.73
C LYS A 88 -0.87 22.52 -2.28
N PHE A 89 0.38 22.14 -2.04
CA PHE A 89 0.90 21.87 -0.69
C PHE A 89 1.69 23.05 -0.14
N GLU A 90 1.47 23.30 1.14
CA GLU A 90 2.30 24.14 2.00
C GLU A 90 2.80 23.25 3.14
N THR A 91 4.11 23.24 3.38
CA THR A 91 4.72 22.36 4.38
C THR A 91 5.59 23.18 5.32
N GLU A 92 5.32 23.06 6.62
CA GLU A 92 6.09 23.69 7.69
C GLU A 92 6.80 22.62 8.51
N ILE A 93 8.10 22.79 8.75
CA ILE A 93 8.89 21.92 9.62
C ILE A 93 9.39 22.75 10.79
N LYS A 94 8.95 22.42 12.00
CA LYS A 94 9.34 23.09 13.25
C LYS A 94 9.93 22.05 14.20
N GLY A 95 11.25 21.98 14.25
CA GLY A 95 11.95 20.95 15.03
C GLY A 95 11.60 19.54 14.54
N ASN A 96 10.93 18.76 15.38
CA ASN A 96 10.50 17.39 15.09
C ASN A 96 9.01 17.28 14.68
N GLN A 97 8.39 18.42 14.36
CA GLN A 97 7.00 18.51 13.90
C GLN A 97 6.99 18.86 12.41
N ILE A 98 6.24 18.09 11.63
CA ILE A 98 5.97 18.35 10.22
C ILE A 98 4.47 18.60 10.10
N THR A 99 4.10 19.78 9.58
CA THR A 99 2.72 20.14 9.27
C THR A 99 2.60 20.33 7.76
N ALA A 100 1.65 19.64 7.12
CA ALA A 100 1.31 19.87 5.73
C ALA A 100 -0.13 20.36 5.62
N THR A 101 -0.33 21.43 4.86
CA THR A 101 -1.64 21.95 4.46
C THR A 101 -1.76 21.79 2.95
N VAL A 102 -2.89 21.24 2.50
CA VAL A 102 -3.19 21.11 1.07
C VAL A 102 -4.45 21.89 0.74
N THR A 103 -4.44 22.56 -0.41
CA THR A 103 -5.62 23.22 -0.97
C THR A 103 -5.84 22.75 -2.40
N GLY A 104 -7.09 22.59 -2.80
CA GLY A 104 -7.43 22.16 -4.16
C GLY A 104 -8.94 22.18 -4.41
N PHE A 105 -9.35 21.78 -5.61
CA PHE A 105 -10.76 21.70 -5.98
C PHE A 105 -11.26 20.27 -5.75
N PRO A 106 -12.27 20.05 -4.88
CA PRO A 106 -12.81 18.73 -4.66
C PRO A 106 -13.65 18.31 -5.88
N ALA A 107 -13.55 17.05 -6.28
CA ALA A 107 -14.32 16.51 -7.38
C ALA A 107 -14.84 15.10 -7.09
N ASN A 108 -15.98 14.78 -7.70
CA ASN A 108 -16.61 13.47 -7.64
C ASN A 108 -16.72 12.85 -9.02
N TYR A 109 -16.61 11.54 -9.08
CA TYR A 109 -16.82 10.81 -10.33
C TYR A 109 -18.31 10.77 -10.69
N LYS A 110 -18.64 11.06 -11.95
CA LYS A 110 -20.00 10.93 -12.51
C LYS A 110 -19.97 10.25 -13.87
N ASN A 111 -21.11 9.68 -14.25
CA ASN A 111 -21.38 9.17 -15.60
C ASN A 111 -20.33 8.18 -16.15
N PHE A 112 -20.00 7.14 -15.39
CA PHE A 112 -19.16 6.05 -15.89
C PHE A 112 -19.78 5.42 -17.14
N ARG A 113 -19.05 5.45 -18.25
CA ARG A 113 -19.54 4.91 -19.53
C ARG A 113 -18.41 4.38 -20.40
N GLN A 114 -18.74 3.53 -21.34
CA GLN A 114 -17.79 3.11 -22.36
C GLN A 114 -17.42 4.29 -23.26
N ILE A 115 -16.19 4.26 -23.77
CA ILE A 115 -15.73 5.19 -24.78
C ILE A 115 -16.63 5.15 -26.01
N LYS A 116 -17.00 6.32 -26.52
CA LYS A 116 -17.72 6.50 -27.78
C LYS A 116 -16.79 7.15 -28.80
N PRO A 117 -17.13 7.07 -30.10
CA PRO A 117 -16.35 7.73 -31.15
C PRO A 117 -16.13 9.23 -30.91
N GLU A 118 -17.11 9.91 -30.31
CA GLU A 118 -17.04 11.34 -29.94
C GLU A 118 -15.96 11.67 -28.89
N ASP A 119 -15.61 10.72 -28.01
CA ASP A 119 -14.57 10.93 -27.00
C ASP A 119 -13.15 10.82 -27.56
N VAL A 120 -13.01 10.21 -28.74
CA VAL A 120 -11.71 9.93 -29.34
C VAL A 120 -10.95 11.23 -29.61
N GLU A 121 -11.65 12.30 -29.98
CA GLU A 121 -11.04 13.61 -30.18
C GLU A 121 -10.56 14.22 -28.86
N LEU A 122 -11.36 14.12 -27.79
CA LEU A 122 -10.98 14.59 -26.45
C LEU A 122 -9.76 13.83 -25.89
N LEU A 123 -9.70 12.52 -26.13
CA LEU A 123 -8.60 11.66 -25.70
C LEU A 123 -7.31 11.88 -26.50
N LYS A 124 -7.40 12.37 -27.75
CA LYS A 124 -6.23 12.77 -28.55
C LYS A 124 -5.64 14.10 -28.07
N VAL A 125 -6.47 14.99 -27.51
CA VAL A 125 -6.06 16.31 -27.00
C VAL A 125 -5.56 16.23 -25.56
N GLY A 126 -6.11 15.32 -24.75
CA GLY A 126 -5.68 15.12 -23.36
C GLY A 126 -4.36 14.34 -23.27
N VAL A 127 -3.42 14.84 -22.45
CA VAL A 127 -2.29 14.03 -21.97
C VAL A 127 -2.87 12.91 -21.11
N VAL A 128 -3.20 11.78 -21.73
CA VAL A 128 -3.69 10.61 -21.02
C VAL A 128 -2.59 10.23 -20.02
N GLN A 129 -2.88 10.33 -18.73
CA GLN A 129 -2.01 9.80 -17.67
C GLN A 129 -1.88 8.31 -17.92
N LYS A 130 -0.83 7.91 -18.64
CA LYS A 130 -0.51 6.50 -18.86
C LYS A 130 -0.08 5.95 -17.52
N ALA A 131 -0.83 4.98 -17.00
CA ALA A 131 -0.36 4.18 -15.88
C ALA A 131 1.03 3.62 -16.24
N GLN A 132 2.02 3.78 -15.36
CA GLN A 132 3.32 3.14 -15.54
C GLN A 132 3.12 1.63 -15.43
N VAL A 133 3.07 0.96 -16.59
CA VAL A 133 3.05 -0.49 -16.67
C VAL A 133 4.45 -0.96 -16.30
N THR A 134 4.60 -1.46 -15.07
CA THR A 134 5.80 -2.23 -14.72
C THR A 134 5.65 -3.57 -15.38
N GLU A 135 6.29 -3.77 -16.53
CA GLU A 135 6.45 -5.10 -17.11
C GLU A 135 7.14 -5.99 -16.06
N GLN A 136 6.43 -6.99 -15.54
CA GLN A 136 7.06 -8.01 -14.72
C GLN A 136 8.02 -8.80 -15.62
N PRO A 137 9.34 -8.81 -15.34
CA PRO A 137 10.20 -9.74 -16.03
C PRO A 137 9.69 -11.16 -15.74
N ALA A 138 9.53 -11.94 -16.81
CA ALA A 138 9.10 -13.33 -16.75
C ALA A 138 9.77 -14.04 -15.57
N THR A 139 8.95 -14.73 -14.78
CA THR A 139 9.34 -15.45 -13.57
C THR A 139 10.53 -16.36 -13.83
N VAL A 140 11.74 -15.89 -13.54
CA VAL A 140 12.87 -16.80 -13.32
C VAL A 140 12.55 -17.52 -12.02
N ALA A 141 12.08 -18.75 -12.17
CA ALA A 141 11.81 -19.67 -11.07
C ALA A 141 12.99 -19.67 -10.09
N LYS A 142 12.81 -19.02 -8.93
CA LYS A 142 13.73 -19.17 -7.81
C LYS A 142 13.59 -20.61 -7.32
N LYS A 143 14.52 -21.46 -7.74
CA LYS A 143 14.72 -22.80 -7.19
C LYS A 143 14.97 -22.65 -5.69
N ALA A 144 13.94 -22.93 -4.89
CA ALA A 144 14.07 -22.98 -3.45
C ALA A 144 15.02 -24.14 -3.10
N ASN A 145 16.21 -23.83 -2.59
CA ASN A 145 17.12 -24.82 -2.02
C ASN A 145 16.56 -25.30 -0.68
N VAL A 146 15.61 -26.23 -0.74
CA VAL A 146 15.01 -26.90 0.43
C VAL A 146 16.04 -27.78 1.19
N ALA A 147 17.18 -28.08 0.58
CA ALA A 147 18.23 -28.91 1.18
C ALA A 147 18.90 -28.26 2.41
N GLY A 148 18.95 -26.92 2.52
CA GLY A 148 19.65 -26.25 3.62
C GLY A 148 18.85 -26.13 4.93
N ALA A 149 17.53 -26.02 4.84
CA ALA A 149 16.67 -25.77 6.01
C ALA A 149 16.33 -27.04 6.80
N VAL A 150 16.28 -28.20 6.14
CA VAL A 150 15.97 -29.48 6.80
C VAL A 150 17.19 -30.06 7.51
N ILE A 151 18.39 -29.88 6.95
CA ILE A 151 19.63 -30.39 7.55
C ILE A 151 19.99 -29.60 8.82
N GLY A 152 19.81 -28.27 8.82
CA GLY A 152 20.09 -27.43 9.98
C GLY A 152 19.13 -27.64 11.16
N THR A 153 17.85 -27.92 10.89
CA THR A 153 16.85 -28.16 11.93
C THR A 153 16.98 -29.56 12.55
N VAL A 154 17.27 -30.60 11.76
CA VAL A 154 17.49 -31.95 12.30
C VAL A 154 18.78 -32.04 13.10
N LEU A 155 19.88 -31.45 12.61
CA LEU A 155 21.14 -31.42 13.37
C LEU A 155 21.01 -30.60 14.65
N GLY A 156 20.34 -29.44 14.61
CA GLY A 156 20.13 -28.60 15.79
C GLY A 156 19.31 -29.30 16.88
N VAL A 157 18.28 -30.05 16.50
CA VAL A 157 17.43 -30.80 17.46
C VAL A 157 18.17 -32.01 18.02
N VAL A 158 18.93 -32.75 17.21
CA VAL A 158 19.70 -33.92 17.69
C VAL A 158 20.84 -33.50 18.63
N LEU A 159 21.52 -32.39 18.34
CA LEU A 159 22.58 -31.86 19.21
C LEU A 159 22.01 -31.33 20.53
N PHE A 160 20.81 -30.73 20.51
CA PHE A 160 20.17 -30.24 21.74
C PHE A 160 19.64 -31.38 22.62
N VAL A 161 19.09 -32.45 22.02
CA VAL A 161 18.60 -33.63 22.77
C VAL A 161 19.75 -34.42 23.38
N THR A 162 20.89 -34.52 22.70
CA THR A 162 22.07 -35.22 23.24
C THR A 162 22.74 -34.45 24.37
N ILE A 163 22.85 -33.12 24.26
CA ILE A 163 23.34 -32.28 25.37
C ILE A 163 22.38 -32.35 26.58
N LEU A 164 21.06 -32.40 26.34
CA LEU A 164 20.08 -32.50 27.41
C LEU A 164 20.08 -33.88 28.10
N ALA A 165 20.41 -34.96 27.37
CA ALA A 165 20.51 -36.31 27.93
C ALA A 165 21.80 -36.55 28.73
N ILE A 166 22.86 -35.79 28.48
CA ILE A 166 24.12 -35.83 29.25
C ILE A 166 24.03 -34.97 30.53
N ALA A 167 23.10 -34.03 30.57
CA ALA A 167 22.91 -33.09 31.69
C ALA A 167 21.83 -33.50 32.71
N ILE A 168 21.29 -34.73 32.62
CA ILE A 168 20.36 -35.36 33.59
C ILE A 168 21.07 -36.54 34.22
#